data_AF-A0A6I0JT27-F1
#
_entry.id   AF-A0A6I0JT27-F1
#
_cell.length_a   1.000
_cell.length_b   1.000
_cell.length_c   1.000
_cell.angle_alpha   90.00
_cell.angle_beta   90.00
_cell.angle_gamma   90.00
#
_symmetry.space_group_name_H-M   'P 1'
#
loop_
_entity.id
_entity.type
_entity.pdbx_description
1 polymer ?
#
loop_
_entity_poly.entity_id
_entity_poly.type
_entity_poly.pdbx_seq_one_letter_code
_entity_poly.pdbx_strand_id
1 'polypeptide(L)'
;MFFKINAECHIGFKKLTAADLGIGTSHQTHIGLYEGVLNFLPDVDVVSTAMLICDGYCDIIKCYFDRIENLDGTFRSPKIRIGGSEESVVKRIREFASADTGADWYLLWFGLESEELVFILLNANSEDYHRLHSY
;
A
#
# COMPACT_ATOMS: atom_id res chain seq x y z
N MET A 1 -5.77 -0.23 -22.00
CA MET A 1 -6.15 0.25 -20.65
C MET A 1 -5.52 1.62 -20.48
N PHE A 2 -6.31 2.65 -20.19
CA PHE A 2 -5.78 3.99 -19.89
C PHE A 2 -5.82 4.16 -18.37
N PHE A 3 -4.65 4.36 -17.75
CA PHE A 3 -4.54 4.67 -16.33
C PHE A 3 -4.83 6.16 -16.15
N LYS A 4 -6.07 6.49 -15.79
CA LYS A 4 -6.43 7.85 -15.43
C LYS A 4 -6.47 7.98 -13.92
N ILE A 5 -5.66 8.89 -13.39
CA ILE A 5 -5.61 9.19 -11.96
C ILE A 5 -6.99 9.67 -11.51
N ASN A 6 -7.45 9.17 -10.36
CA ASN A 6 -8.72 9.58 -9.77
C ASN A 6 -8.78 11.11 -9.59
N ALA A 7 -9.96 11.71 -9.75
CA ALA A 7 -10.15 13.15 -9.62
C ALA A 7 -9.78 13.73 -8.25
N GLU A 8 -9.72 12.91 -7.20
CA GLU A 8 -9.16 13.30 -5.89
C GLU A 8 -7.70 13.77 -6.00
N CYS A 9 -6.92 13.22 -6.95
CA CYS A 9 -5.53 13.59 -7.24
C CYS A 9 -4.61 13.62 -6.01
N HIS A 10 -4.92 12.85 -4.96
CA HIS A 10 -4.08 12.72 -3.79
C HIS A 10 -3.18 11.48 -3.90
N ILE A 11 -1.90 11.68 -3.61
CA ILE A 11 -0.89 10.63 -3.56
C ILE A 11 -0.41 10.52 -2.12
N GLY A 12 -0.48 9.32 -1.55
CA GLY A 12 0.09 9.04 -0.25
C GLY A 12 1.52 8.49 -0.38
N PHE A 13 2.38 8.83 0.58
CA PHE A 13 3.77 8.36 0.61
C PHE A 13 4.25 8.15 2.05
N LYS A 14 4.72 6.95 2.39
CA LYS A 14 5.12 6.60 3.76
C LYS A 14 6.37 5.75 3.76
N LYS A 15 7.30 6.04 4.66
CA LYS A 15 8.33 5.08 5.09
C LYS A 15 7.66 3.99 5.92
N LEU A 16 7.79 2.74 5.49
CA LEU A 16 7.20 1.59 6.15
C LEU A 16 7.98 1.25 7.42
N THR A 17 7.26 0.97 8.50
CA THR A 17 7.84 0.55 9.78
C THR A 17 8.13 -0.95 9.77
N ALA A 18 8.96 -1.43 10.71
CA ALA A 18 9.19 -2.87 10.88
C ALA A 18 7.90 -3.68 11.11
N ALA A 19 6.86 -3.07 11.70
CA ALA A 19 5.55 -3.68 11.89
C ALA A 19 4.75 -3.78 10.58
N ASP A 20 4.81 -2.74 9.74
CA ASP A 20 4.19 -2.76 8.39
C ASP A 20 4.82 -3.88 7.54
N LEU A 21 6.15 -3.98 7.58
CA LEU A 21 6.97 -4.95 6.85
C LEU A 21 6.93 -6.37 7.42
N GLY A 22 6.34 -6.59 8.60
CA GLY A 22 6.29 -7.90 9.24
C GLY A 22 7.65 -8.44 9.71
N ILE A 23 8.66 -7.57 9.89
CA ILE A 23 10.01 -7.92 10.33
C ILE A 23 10.16 -7.82 11.86
N GLY A 24 9.25 -7.07 12.53
CA GLY A 24 9.25 -6.90 13.99
C GLY A 24 8.49 -7.99 14.76
N THR A 25 8.36 -7.78 16.07
CA THR A 25 7.58 -8.65 16.98
C THR A 25 6.07 -8.35 16.97
N SER A 26 5.65 -7.31 16.25
CA SER A 26 4.25 -6.94 16.15
C SER A 26 3.47 -7.95 15.32
N HIS A 27 2.27 -8.30 15.78
CA HIS A 27 1.31 -9.11 15.03
C HIS A 27 0.40 -8.25 14.13
N GLN A 28 0.82 -7.04 13.77
CA GLN A 28 0.03 -6.15 12.93
C GLN A 28 -0.35 -6.84 11.61
N THR A 29 -1.64 -6.87 11.32
CA THR A 29 -2.22 -7.57 10.16
C THR A 29 -2.52 -6.64 8.98
N HIS A 30 -2.06 -5.40 9.04
CA HIS A 30 -2.37 -4.37 8.07
C HIS A 30 -1.24 -3.36 7.91
N ILE A 31 -1.30 -2.52 6.88
CA ILE A 31 -0.49 -1.31 6.72
C ILE A 31 -1.47 -0.14 6.77
N GLY A 32 -1.32 0.72 7.78
CA GLY A 32 -2.08 1.97 7.86
C GLY A 32 -1.58 2.95 6.80
N LEU A 33 -2.51 3.50 6.03
CA LEU A 33 -2.30 4.57 5.06
C LEU A 33 -2.64 5.92 5.72
N TYR A 34 -2.34 7.03 5.05
CA TYR A 34 -2.69 8.36 5.55
C TYR A 34 -4.17 8.69 5.35
N GLU A 35 -4.71 9.42 6.31
CA GLU A 35 -6.01 10.05 6.20
C GLU A 35 -6.02 11.09 5.07
N GLY A 36 -7.18 11.29 4.45
CA GLY A 36 -7.33 12.25 3.36
C GLY A 36 -6.90 11.73 1.98
N VAL A 37 -6.44 10.48 1.87
CA VAL A 37 -6.17 9.80 0.59
C VAL A 37 -7.19 8.67 0.39
N LEU A 38 -7.64 8.45 -0.84
CA LEU A 38 -8.63 7.43 -1.22
C LEU A 38 -10.02 7.68 -0.62
N ASN A 39 -10.45 8.93 -0.44
CA ASN A 39 -11.78 9.24 0.14
C ASN A 39 -12.95 8.91 -0.80
N PHE A 40 -12.67 8.68 -2.08
CA PHE A 40 -13.67 8.22 -3.04
C PHE A 40 -14.04 6.73 -2.83
N LEU A 41 -13.22 5.95 -2.12
CA LEU A 41 -13.53 4.56 -1.77
C LEU A 41 -14.44 4.49 -0.54
N PRO A 42 -15.39 3.54 -0.51
CA PRO A 42 -16.36 3.42 0.57
C PRO A 42 -15.73 2.94 1.89
N ASP A 43 -16.38 3.27 3.00
CA ASP A 43 -15.97 2.91 4.37
C ASP A 43 -16.38 1.47 4.75
N VAL A 44 -16.26 0.53 3.81
CA VAL A 44 -16.62 -0.88 4.02
C VAL A 44 -15.44 -1.77 3.69
N ASP A 45 -15.49 -3.02 4.17
CA ASP A 45 -14.56 -4.06 3.77
C ASP A 45 -14.67 -4.33 2.27
N VAL A 46 -13.67 -3.91 1.50
CA VAL A 46 -13.59 -4.13 0.05
C VAL A 46 -12.44 -5.09 -0.24
N VAL A 47 -12.75 -6.19 -0.93
CA VAL A 47 -11.75 -7.01 -1.62
C VAL A 47 -11.74 -6.59 -3.08
N SER A 48 -10.68 -5.91 -3.50
CA SER A 48 -10.48 -5.48 -4.88
C SER A 48 -9.16 -6.03 -5.41
N THR A 49 -8.77 -5.58 -6.59
CA THR A 49 -7.43 -5.72 -7.14
C THR A 49 -6.69 -4.39 -7.07
N ALA A 50 -5.37 -4.46 -6.93
CA ALA A 50 -4.49 -3.32 -7.01
C ALA A 50 -3.26 -3.67 -7.83
N MET A 51 -2.72 -2.68 -8.54
CA MET A 51 -1.43 -2.80 -9.18
C MET A 51 -0.33 -2.59 -8.15
N LEU A 52 0.59 -3.55 -8.02
CA LEU A 52 1.80 -3.42 -7.21
C LEU A 52 3.03 -3.37 -8.12
N ILE A 53 3.83 -2.32 -7.95
CA ILE A 53 5.06 -2.09 -8.69
C ILE A 53 6.24 -2.09 -7.72
N CYS A 54 7.31 -2.82 -8.04
CA CYS A 54 8.55 -2.87 -7.24
C CYS A 54 9.72 -3.39 -8.09
N ASP A 55 10.74 -2.59 -8.38
CA ASP A 55 12.01 -3.04 -9.00
C ASP A 55 11.83 -4.01 -10.19
N GLY A 56 11.16 -3.53 -11.25
CA GLY A 56 10.84 -4.32 -12.44
C GLY A 56 9.67 -5.32 -12.28
N TYR A 57 9.19 -5.59 -11.06
CA TYR A 57 7.92 -6.27 -10.83
C TYR A 57 6.75 -5.32 -11.05
N CYS A 58 5.73 -5.78 -11.77
CA CYS A 58 4.45 -5.11 -11.94
C CYS A 58 3.36 -6.16 -12.13
N ASP A 59 2.42 -6.22 -11.19
CA ASP A 59 1.33 -7.20 -11.25
C ASP A 59 0.04 -6.65 -10.63
N ILE A 60 -1.09 -7.26 -11.00
CA ILE A 60 -2.42 -6.93 -10.46
C ILE A 60 -2.80 -8.01 -9.46
N ILE A 61 -2.79 -7.67 -8.18
CA ILE A 61 -2.96 -8.62 -7.07
C ILE A 61 -4.09 -8.17 -6.12
N LYS A 62 -4.58 -9.09 -5.29
CA LYS A 62 -5.70 -8.78 -4.37
C LYS A 62 -5.29 -7.72 -3.35
N CYS A 63 -6.19 -6.76 -3.14
CA CYS A 63 -6.07 -5.72 -2.15
C CYS A 63 -7.28 -5.78 -1.21
N TYR A 64 -7.01 -6.04 0.07
CA TYR A 64 -8.01 -6.01 1.13
C TYR A 64 -7.99 -4.62 1.74
N PHE A 65 -8.91 -3.76 1.33
CA PHE A 65 -9.00 -2.37 1.74
C PHE A 65 -10.17 -2.19 2.71
N ASP A 66 -9.93 -1.43 3.76
CA ASP A 66 -10.95 -0.92 4.68
C ASP A 66 -10.40 0.30 5.41
N ARG A 67 -11.23 0.94 6.23
CA ARG A 67 -10.79 2.02 7.11
C ARG A 67 -10.63 1.54 8.55
N ILE A 68 -9.83 2.27 9.30
CA ILE A 68 -9.77 2.04 10.75
C ILE A 68 -11.02 2.67 11.35
N GLU A 69 -11.83 1.86 12.03
CA GLU A 69 -13.01 2.30 12.77
C GLU A 69 -12.60 2.70 14.20
N ASN A 70 -13.05 3.86 14.64
CA ASN A 70 -12.91 4.35 16.01
C ASN A 70 -13.99 3.73 16.91
N LEU A 71 -13.81 3.83 18.23
CA LEU A 71 -14.77 3.28 19.21
C LEU A 71 -16.17 3.91 19.13
N ASP A 72 -16.28 5.11 18.56
CA ASP A 72 -17.54 5.82 18.36
C ASP A 72 -18.22 5.50 17.02
N GLY A 73 -17.65 4.58 16.23
CA GLY A 73 -18.15 4.16 14.91
C GLY A 73 -17.74 5.10 13.77
N THR A 74 -16.94 6.14 14.03
CA THR A 74 -16.38 6.97 12.96
C THR A 74 -15.19 6.28 12.29
N PHE A 75 -14.96 6.56 11.01
CA PHE A 75 -13.81 6.03 10.27
C PHE A 75 -12.71 7.07 10.16
N ARG A 76 -11.45 6.62 10.30
CA ARG A 76 -10.25 7.44 10.15
C ARG A 76 -9.49 7.07 8.88
N SER A 77 -8.16 7.02 8.97
CA SER A 77 -7.25 6.63 7.90
C SER A 77 -7.60 5.26 7.29
N PRO A 78 -7.43 5.11 5.96
CA PRO A 78 -7.51 3.83 5.30
C PRO A 78 -6.39 2.90 5.71
N LYS A 79 -6.58 1.61 5.48
CA LYS A 79 -5.55 0.57 5.65
C LYS A 79 -5.71 -0.50 4.57
N ILE A 80 -4.61 -1.19 4.31
CA ILE A 80 -4.62 -2.43 3.52
C ILE A 80 -4.25 -3.59 4.42
N ARG A 81 -4.97 -4.70 4.33
CA ARG A 81 -4.80 -5.88 5.20
C ARG A 81 -4.06 -7.02 4.51
N ILE A 82 -3.45 -7.90 5.30
CA ILE A 82 -2.86 -9.16 4.83
C ILE A 82 -3.88 -10.03 4.08
N GLY A 83 -5.14 -10.00 4.51
CA GLY A 83 -6.20 -10.81 3.93
C GLY A 83 -6.20 -12.26 4.41
N GLY A 84 -6.77 -13.15 3.59
CA GLY A 84 -6.92 -14.58 3.86
C GLY A 84 -5.69 -15.41 3.51
N SER A 85 -5.88 -16.64 3.05
CA SER A 85 -4.79 -17.53 2.61
C SER A 85 -4.17 -17.13 1.26
N GLU A 86 -4.91 -16.41 0.43
CA GLU A 86 -4.51 -16.00 -0.91
C GLU A 86 -3.43 -14.90 -0.92
N GLU A 87 -2.77 -14.75 -2.05
CA GLU A 87 -1.80 -13.68 -2.29
C GLU A 87 -2.45 -12.30 -2.18
N SER A 88 -1.75 -11.32 -1.61
CA SER A 88 -2.25 -9.96 -1.44
C SER A 88 -1.14 -8.92 -1.49
N VAL A 89 -1.51 -7.64 -1.70
CA VAL A 89 -0.57 -6.51 -1.69
C VAL A 89 0.32 -6.53 -0.44
N VAL A 90 -0.27 -6.67 0.75
CA VAL A 90 0.50 -6.64 2.00
C VAL A 90 1.43 -7.85 2.11
N LYS A 91 0.99 -9.06 1.71
CA LYS A 91 1.86 -10.24 1.71
C LYS A 91 3.05 -10.06 0.78
N ARG A 92 2.81 -9.57 -0.43
CA ARG A 92 3.85 -9.35 -1.44
C ARG A 92 4.85 -8.27 -1.03
N ILE A 93 4.38 -7.17 -0.43
CA ILE A 93 5.26 -6.15 0.16
C ILE A 93 6.18 -6.77 1.21
N ARG A 94 5.64 -7.61 2.10
CA ARG A 94 6.43 -8.27 3.15
C ARG A 94 7.41 -9.30 2.59
N GLU A 95 7.03 -10.02 1.54
CA GLU A 95 7.91 -10.93 0.82
C GLU A 95 9.11 -10.16 0.25
N PHE A 96 8.89 -9.07 -0.48
CA PHE A 96 9.98 -8.23 -0.98
C PHE A 96 10.87 -7.69 0.14
N ALA A 97 10.27 -7.18 1.21
CA ALA A 97 11.01 -6.65 2.35
C ALA A 97 11.85 -7.70 3.10
N SER A 98 11.43 -8.97 3.07
CA SER A 98 12.18 -10.06 3.69
C SER A 98 13.49 -10.40 2.96
N ALA A 99 13.62 -10.03 1.69
CA ALA A 99 14.85 -10.18 0.92
C ALA A 99 15.95 -9.18 1.35
N ASP A 100 15.56 -8.04 1.91
CA ASP A 100 16.48 -7.01 2.41
C ASP A 100 15.90 -6.32 3.67
N THR A 101 16.06 -7.02 4.79
CA THR A 101 15.51 -6.59 6.10
C THR A 101 16.27 -5.41 6.73
N GLY A 102 17.46 -5.09 6.22
CA GLY A 102 18.27 -3.98 6.71
C GLY A 102 17.97 -2.64 6.02
N ALA A 103 17.21 -2.67 4.92
CA ALA A 103 16.89 -1.49 4.15
C ALA A 103 15.68 -0.72 4.68
N ASP A 104 15.67 0.56 4.35
CA ASP A 104 14.48 1.39 4.44
C ASP A 104 13.56 1.13 3.24
N TRP A 105 12.28 0.91 3.52
CA TRP A 105 11.26 0.68 2.50
C TRP A 105 10.23 1.80 2.52
N TYR A 106 9.81 2.25 1.33
CA TYR A 106 8.83 3.31 1.15
C TYR A 106 7.68 2.83 0.29
N LEU A 107 6.46 3.21 0.65
CA LEU A 107 5.25 2.92 -0.11
C LEU A 107 4.66 4.22 -0.60
N LEU A 108 4.40 4.30 -1.91
CA LEU A 108 3.62 5.34 -2.54
C LEU A 108 2.32 4.73 -3.06
N TRP A 109 1.20 5.44 -2.93
CA TRP A 109 -0.10 4.94 -3.38
C TRP A 109 -1.04 6.04 -3.86
N PHE A 110 -1.92 5.68 -4.78
CA PHE A 110 -2.99 6.54 -5.27
C PHE A 110 -4.11 5.71 -5.92
N GLY A 111 -5.24 6.37 -6.15
CA GLY A 111 -6.40 5.78 -6.80
C GLY A 111 -6.51 6.13 -8.27
N LEU A 112 -7.12 5.24 -9.04
CA LEU A 112 -7.53 5.47 -10.43
C LEU A 112 -9.01 5.85 -10.52
N GLU A 113 -9.44 6.40 -11.66
CA GLU A 113 -10.87 6.62 -11.94
C GLU A 113 -11.67 5.32 -11.99
N SER A 114 -11.02 4.18 -12.24
CA SER A 114 -11.61 2.84 -12.18
C SER A 114 -11.85 2.33 -10.74
N GLU A 115 -11.51 3.14 -9.73
CA GLU A 115 -11.47 2.77 -8.31
C GLU A 115 -10.39 1.73 -7.94
N GLU A 116 -9.59 1.27 -8.91
CA GLU A 116 -8.42 0.45 -8.65
C GLU A 116 -7.32 1.26 -7.97
N LEU A 117 -6.54 0.58 -7.12
CA LEU A 117 -5.42 1.18 -6.41
C LEU A 117 -4.10 0.86 -7.09
N VAL A 118 -3.18 1.80 -7.03
CA VAL A 118 -1.79 1.60 -7.46
C VAL A 118 -0.89 1.78 -6.24
N PHE A 119 0.02 0.83 -6.06
CA PHE A 119 1.06 0.85 -5.04
C PHE A 119 2.43 0.75 -5.70
N ILE A 120 3.33 1.65 -5.33
CA ILE A 120 4.74 1.61 -5.72
C ILE A 120 5.55 1.40 -4.46
N LEU A 121 6.25 0.28 -4.39
CA LEU A 121 7.15 -0.07 -3.30
C LEU A 121 8.59 0.26 -3.73
N LEU A 122 9.30 1.02 -2.90
CA LEU A 122 10.67 1.43 -3.15
C LEU A 122 11.56 0.95 -2.00
N ASN A 123 12.61 0.21 -2.33
CA ASN A 123 13.73 -0.07 -1.42
C ASN A 123 14.75 1.07 -1.53
N ALA A 124 15.25 1.60 -0.42
CA ALA A 124 16.25 2.67 -0.41
C ALA A 124 17.55 2.35 -1.15
N ASN A 125 17.84 1.06 -1.36
CA ASN A 125 19.00 0.56 -2.08
C ASN A 125 18.71 0.29 -3.57
N SER A 126 17.47 0.46 -4.04
CA SER A 126 17.12 0.20 -5.44
C SER A 126 17.50 1.35 -6.37
N GLU A 127 17.74 1.03 -7.64
CA GLU A 127 18.03 2.03 -8.66
C GLU A 127 16.86 3.03 -8.83
N ASP A 128 15.62 2.54 -8.77
CA ASP A 128 14.42 3.37 -8.86
C ASP A 128 14.37 4.42 -7.74
N TYR A 129 14.71 4.04 -6.50
CA TYR A 129 14.77 5.00 -5.40
C TYR A 129 15.83 6.06 -5.64
N HIS A 130 17.04 5.66 -6.03
CA HIS A 130 18.14 6.60 -6.28
C HIS A 130 17.83 7.57 -7.44
N ARG A 131 17.18 7.09 -8.50
CA ARG A 131 16.72 7.94 -9.61
C ARG A 131 15.69 8.95 -9.13
N LEU A 132 14.69 8.53 -8.36
CA LEU A 132 13.66 9.44 -7.84
C LEU A 132 14.21 10.45 -6.82
N HIS A 133 15.17 10.04 -5.99
CA HIS A 133 15.81 10.92 -5.00
C HIS A 133 16.74 11.98 -5.63
N SER A 134 17.14 11.78 -6.89
CA SER A 134 18.02 12.71 -7.61
C SER A 134 17.30 13.89 -8.26
N TYR A 135 15.96 13.91 -8.24
CA TYR A 135 15.10 15.01 -8.70
C TYR A 135 14.66 15.89 -7.52
#